data_AF-A0A934QGW6-F1
#
_entry.id   AF-A0A934QGW6-F1
#
_cell.length_a   1.000
_cell.length_b   1.000
_cell.length_c   1.000
_cell.angle_alpha   90.00
_cell.angle_beta   90.00
_cell.angle_gamma   90.00
#
_symmetry.space_group_name_H-M   'P 1'
#
loop_
_entity.id
_entity.type
_entity.pdbx_description
1 polymer ?
#
loop_
_entity_poly.entity_id
_entity_poly.type
_entity_poly.pdbx_seq_one_letter_code
_entity_poly.pdbx_strand_id
1 'polypeptide(L)'
;MIAITVATAAALGSTIPARADSATTSPSDAATAVSTSVPHPGLKPPAPERPRGCSGQRFIGQRVACFSDRAVQAGDASVCFQASAPDVRWPCIAKYAVVAGDATTCRLLPGPRPDGVDGPLSGGEDTVTVDLCLSTLALVYRRPDLCRQIQTETMDDACLAKLVANGADPALCAGIDVPELRRVCRPDPLQEARE
;
A
#
# COMPACT_ATOMS: atom_id res chain seq x y z
N MET A 1 50.78 -19.99 -19.48
CA MET A 1 50.31 -19.99 -18.08
C MET A 1 50.37 -18.54 -17.59
N ILE A 2 49.24 -17.86 -17.52
CA ILE A 2 49.17 -16.44 -17.13
C ILE A 2 48.61 -16.41 -15.70
N ALA A 3 49.42 -15.97 -14.75
CA ALA A 3 49.05 -15.79 -13.36
C ALA A 3 48.26 -14.49 -13.22
N ILE A 4 47.00 -14.60 -12.78
CA ILE A 4 46.15 -13.45 -12.47
C ILE A 4 46.22 -13.20 -10.97
N THR A 5 46.80 -12.06 -10.59
CA THR A 5 46.95 -11.60 -9.22
C THR A 5 45.65 -10.91 -8.78
N VAL A 6 45.04 -11.38 -7.69
CA VAL A 6 43.84 -10.78 -7.10
C VAL A 6 44.26 -9.65 -6.17
N ALA A 7 43.89 -8.41 -6.52
CA ALA A 7 44.06 -7.26 -5.65
C ALA A 7 42.89 -7.16 -4.67
N THR A 8 43.21 -7.28 -3.37
CA THR A 8 42.30 -7.03 -2.25
C THR A 8 42.32 -5.54 -1.94
N ALA A 9 41.20 -4.85 -2.14
CA ALA A 9 41.02 -3.47 -1.69
C ALA A 9 40.21 -3.46 -0.40
N ALA A 10 40.89 -3.14 0.70
CA ALA A 10 40.32 -2.76 1.97
C ALA A 10 40.10 -1.23 2.02
N ALA A 11 39.44 -0.78 3.10
CA ALA A 11 39.35 0.61 3.59
C ALA A 11 38.16 1.41 2.99
N LEU A 12 37.33 2.22 3.66
CA LEU A 12 37.18 2.79 5.02
C LEU A 12 35.67 3.10 5.17
N GLY A 13 35.01 3.00 6.33
CA GLY A 13 35.26 3.87 7.48
C GLY A 13 34.65 5.27 7.28
N SER A 14 33.32 5.39 7.16
CA SER A 14 32.61 6.68 7.11
C SER A 14 31.77 6.88 8.37
N THR A 15 32.33 7.65 9.31
CA THR A 15 31.63 8.30 10.41
C THR A 15 30.67 9.36 9.89
N ILE A 16 29.37 9.19 10.12
CA ILE A 16 28.33 10.20 9.83
C ILE A 16 28.10 11.03 11.10
N PRO A 17 28.16 12.38 11.05
CA PRO A 17 27.88 13.22 12.20
C PRO A 17 26.38 13.26 12.52
N ALA A 18 26.08 13.18 13.82
CA ALA A 18 24.78 13.45 14.40
C ALA A 18 24.32 14.87 14.06
N ARG A 19 23.15 15.01 13.44
CA ARG A 19 22.53 16.31 13.17
C ARG A 19 21.43 16.56 14.18
N ALA A 20 21.64 17.64 14.93
CA ALA A 20 20.89 18.10 16.08
C ALA A 20 19.43 18.45 15.76
N ASP A 21 18.63 18.27 16.81
CA ASP A 21 17.25 18.68 16.99
C ASP A 21 16.98 20.12 16.53
N SER A 22 15.86 20.31 15.85
CA SER A 22 15.20 21.60 15.76
C SER A 22 13.70 21.37 15.81
N ALA A 23 13.21 21.31 17.05
CA ALA A 23 11.81 21.40 17.40
C ALA A 23 11.33 22.82 17.13
N THR A 24 10.55 22.99 16.06
CA THR A 24 9.73 24.20 15.86
C THR A 24 8.28 23.85 16.16
N THR A 25 7.92 24.01 17.43
CA THR A 25 6.53 24.10 17.89
C THR A 25 5.93 25.41 17.40
N SER A 26 5.00 25.34 16.46
CA SER A 26 4.05 26.42 16.17
C SER A 26 2.71 26.15 16.87
N PRO A 27 2.22 27.06 17.72
CA PRO A 27 0.85 27.04 18.22
C PRO A 27 -0.04 27.76 17.18
N SER A 28 -0.90 27.01 16.49
CA SER A 28 -2.01 27.61 15.75
C SER A 28 -3.29 27.44 16.56
N ASP A 29 -3.75 28.57 17.04
CA ASP A 29 -4.93 28.76 17.85
C ASP A 29 -6.21 28.21 17.22
N ALA A 30 -7.04 27.76 18.15
CA ALA A 30 -8.42 27.32 18.02
C ALA A 30 -9.30 28.23 17.16
N ALA A 31 -10.09 27.59 16.30
CA ALA A 31 -11.44 28.04 15.99
C ALA A 31 -12.41 26.88 16.25
N THR A 32 -12.79 26.71 17.51
CA THR A 32 -13.87 25.80 17.92
C THR A 32 -15.20 26.35 17.41
N ALA A 33 -15.67 25.83 16.28
CA ALA A 33 -17.04 26.04 15.85
C ALA A 33 -17.98 25.26 16.79
N VAL A 34 -18.55 25.98 17.77
CA VAL A 34 -19.63 25.47 18.63
C VAL A 34 -20.86 25.26 17.75
N SER A 35 -21.07 24.02 17.31
CA SER A 35 -22.31 23.62 16.64
C SER A 35 -23.38 23.39 17.70
N THR A 36 -24.17 24.43 17.98
CA THR A 36 -25.39 24.33 18.79
C THR A 36 -26.44 23.53 18.03
N SER A 37 -26.40 22.21 18.16
CA SER A 37 -27.49 21.34 17.73
C SER A 37 -28.70 21.58 18.62
N VAL A 38 -29.76 22.14 18.05
CA VAL A 38 -31.05 22.33 18.73
C VAL A 38 -31.59 20.96 19.16
N PRO A 39 -31.83 20.73 20.47
CA PRO A 39 -32.34 19.46 20.96
C PRO A 39 -33.75 19.24 20.40
N HIS A 40 -33.94 18.19 19.60
CA HIS A 40 -35.26 17.72 19.21
C HIS A 40 -35.90 16.98 20.41
N PRO A 41 -36.97 17.52 21.03
CA PRO A 41 -37.65 16.83 22.11
C PRO A 41 -38.48 15.68 21.53
N GLY A 42 -38.12 14.44 21.85
CA GLY A 42 -39.02 13.29 21.65
C GLY A 42 -38.42 12.03 21.03
N LEU A 43 -37.18 12.06 20.55
CA LEU A 43 -36.50 10.84 20.11
C LEU A 43 -35.64 10.29 21.25
N LYS A 44 -36.15 9.23 21.89
CA LYS A 44 -35.37 8.42 22.83
C LYS A 44 -34.06 8.02 22.12
N PRO A 45 -32.88 8.42 22.61
CA PRO A 45 -31.62 8.04 21.96
C PRO A 45 -31.61 6.52 21.85
N PRO A 46 -31.26 5.96 20.67
CA PRO A 46 -31.17 4.53 20.51
C PRO A 46 -30.22 4.01 21.58
N ALA A 47 -30.63 2.93 22.26
CA ALA A 47 -29.78 2.29 23.26
C ALA A 47 -28.40 2.07 22.63
N PRO A 48 -27.29 2.31 23.35
CA PRO A 48 -25.95 2.11 22.82
C PRO A 48 -25.87 0.66 22.35
N GLU A 49 -25.91 0.46 21.03
CA GLU A 49 -25.74 -0.88 20.48
C GLU A 49 -24.37 -1.33 20.94
N ARG A 50 -24.31 -2.44 21.69
CA ARG A 50 -23.04 -3.11 21.95
C ARG A 50 -22.35 -3.24 20.60
N PRO A 51 -21.11 -2.76 20.44
CA PRO A 51 -20.46 -2.72 19.14
C PRO A 51 -20.49 -4.15 18.60
N ARG A 52 -21.33 -4.38 17.60
CA ARG A 52 -21.37 -5.67 16.92
C ARG A 52 -19.95 -5.82 16.38
N GLY A 53 -19.25 -6.87 16.82
CA GLY A 53 -17.89 -7.14 16.32
C GLY A 53 -17.88 -7.14 14.79
N CYS A 54 -16.72 -6.98 14.17
CA CYS A 54 -16.63 -6.74 12.72
C CYS A 54 -17.41 -7.74 11.84
N SER A 55 -17.64 -8.97 12.32
CA SER A 55 -18.47 -9.97 11.65
C SER A 55 -19.97 -9.64 11.55
N GLY A 56 -20.49 -8.73 12.38
CA GLY A 56 -21.91 -8.35 12.41
C GLY A 56 -22.30 -7.28 11.39
N GLN A 57 -21.35 -6.76 10.60
CA GLN A 57 -21.61 -5.78 9.56
C GLN A 57 -22.24 -6.45 8.33
N ARG A 58 -23.23 -5.78 7.71
CA ARG A 58 -24.00 -6.36 6.59
C ARG A 58 -23.24 -6.38 5.27
N PHE A 59 -22.38 -5.38 5.02
CA PHE A 59 -21.68 -5.21 3.75
C PHE A 59 -20.22 -5.67 3.87
N ILE A 60 -19.71 -6.34 2.83
CA ILE A 60 -18.31 -6.84 2.79
C ILE A 60 -17.32 -5.68 3.02
N GLY A 61 -17.51 -4.54 2.35
CA GLY A 61 -16.66 -3.36 2.54
C GLY A 61 -16.62 -2.84 3.98
N GLN A 62 -17.75 -2.86 4.70
CA GLN A 62 -17.81 -2.46 6.11
C GLN A 62 -17.07 -3.46 7.01
N ARG A 63 -17.16 -4.76 6.70
CA ARG A 63 -16.41 -5.80 7.41
C ARG A 63 -14.90 -5.61 7.20
N VAL A 64 -14.47 -5.43 5.95
CA VAL A 64 -13.07 -5.16 5.59
C VAL A 64 -12.56 -3.92 6.32
N ALA A 65 -13.30 -2.81 6.26
CA ALA A 65 -12.94 -1.58 6.96
C ALA A 65 -12.80 -1.81 8.47
N CYS A 66 -13.78 -2.45 9.12
CA CYS A 66 -13.73 -2.73 10.54
C CYS A 66 -12.52 -3.59 10.95
N PHE A 67 -12.25 -4.69 10.24
CA PHE A 67 -11.11 -5.55 10.56
C PHE A 67 -9.77 -4.84 10.32
N SER A 68 -9.63 -4.12 9.21
CA SER A 68 -8.40 -3.39 8.89
C SER A 68 -8.12 -2.25 9.87
N ASP A 69 -9.14 -1.48 10.27
CA ASP A 69 -8.98 -0.41 11.26
C ASP A 69 -8.54 -0.99 12.62
N ARG A 70 -9.08 -2.14 13.01
CA ARG A 70 -8.62 -2.85 14.22
C ARG A 70 -7.20 -3.39 14.10
N ALA A 71 -6.84 -3.93 12.94
CA ALA A 71 -5.48 -4.40 12.67
C ALA A 71 -4.46 -3.24 12.79
N VAL A 72 -4.79 -2.09 12.19
CA VAL A 72 -3.96 -0.87 12.26
C VAL A 72 -3.85 -0.36 13.70
N GLN A 73 -4.96 -0.28 14.44
CA GLN A 73 -4.95 0.13 15.86
C GLN A 73 -4.12 -0.82 16.73
N ALA A 74 -4.11 -2.12 16.42
CA ALA A 74 -3.33 -3.12 17.14
C ALA A 74 -1.86 -3.19 16.68
N GLY A 75 -1.53 -2.62 15.51
CA GLY A 75 -0.23 -2.82 14.86
C GLY A 75 0.02 -4.29 14.49
N ASP A 76 -1.04 -5.04 14.18
CA ASP A 76 -0.94 -6.49 13.95
C ASP A 76 -1.89 -6.96 12.83
N ALA A 77 -1.30 -7.42 11.73
CA ALA A 77 -2.01 -8.01 10.60
C ALA A 77 -2.77 -9.30 10.97
N SER A 78 -2.39 -9.96 12.07
CA SER A 78 -3.00 -11.23 12.52
C SER A 78 -4.50 -11.08 12.79
N VAL A 79 -4.95 -9.87 13.15
CA VAL A 79 -6.36 -9.50 13.36
C VAL A 79 -7.21 -9.79 12.12
N CYS A 80 -6.66 -9.62 10.91
CA CYS A 80 -7.38 -9.90 9.68
C CYS A 80 -7.74 -11.39 9.51
N PHE A 81 -6.98 -12.31 10.09
CA PHE A 81 -7.28 -13.75 10.02
C PHE A 81 -8.49 -14.16 10.86
N GLN A 82 -8.99 -13.27 11.74
CA GLN A 82 -10.24 -13.48 12.45
C GLN A 82 -11.46 -13.41 11.51
N ALA A 83 -11.30 -12.83 10.31
CA ALA A 83 -12.33 -12.87 9.28
C ALA A 83 -12.43 -14.29 8.68
N SER A 84 -13.60 -14.91 8.81
CA SER A 84 -13.87 -16.24 8.25
C SER A 84 -13.93 -16.25 6.73
N ALA A 85 -14.45 -15.17 6.12
CA ALA A 85 -14.61 -15.06 4.68
C ALA A 85 -13.32 -14.55 4.00
N PRO A 86 -12.80 -15.23 2.97
CA PRO A 86 -11.59 -14.81 2.25
C PRO A 86 -11.73 -13.42 1.63
N ASP A 87 -12.91 -13.09 1.09
CA ASP A 87 -13.23 -11.78 0.49
C ASP A 87 -13.21 -10.61 1.49
N VAL A 88 -13.14 -10.93 2.80
CA VAL A 88 -12.91 -9.92 3.85
C VAL A 88 -11.47 -9.97 4.33
N ARG A 89 -10.92 -11.18 4.48
CA ARG A 89 -9.58 -11.43 5.02
C ARG A 89 -8.50 -10.82 4.13
N TRP A 90 -8.50 -11.11 2.83
CA TRP A 90 -7.43 -10.67 1.93
C TRP A 90 -7.42 -9.14 1.72
N PRO A 91 -8.57 -8.49 1.46
CA PRO A 91 -8.61 -7.03 1.40
C PRO A 91 -8.24 -6.36 2.74
N CYS A 92 -8.55 -6.99 3.89
CA CYS A 92 -8.11 -6.48 5.19
C CYS A 92 -6.58 -6.44 5.30
N ILE A 93 -5.91 -7.55 4.96
CA ILE A 93 -4.44 -7.67 5.01
C ILE A 93 -3.79 -6.64 4.08
N ALA A 94 -4.29 -6.53 2.84
CA ALA A 94 -3.76 -5.56 1.88
C ALA A 94 -3.95 -4.11 2.35
N LYS A 95 -5.12 -3.75 2.88
CA LYS A 95 -5.36 -2.41 3.43
C LYS A 95 -4.45 -2.13 4.63
N TYR A 96 -4.27 -3.09 5.54
CA TYR A 96 -3.33 -2.96 6.65
C TYR A 96 -1.90 -2.74 6.14
N ALA A 97 -1.42 -3.54 5.18
CA ALA A 97 -0.08 -3.39 4.60
C ALA A 97 0.15 -1.98 4.06
N VAL A 98 -0.81 -1.44 3.31
CA VAL A 98 -0.74 -0.07 2.76
C VAL A 98 -0.70 0.98 3.85
N VAL A 99 -1.58 0.91 4.85
CA VAL A 99 -1.63 1.89 5.95
C VAL A 99 -0.38 1.81 6.82
N ALA A 100 0.16 0.61 7.06
CA ALA A 100 1.38 0.40 7.83
C ALA A 100 2.67 0.71 7.03
N GLY A 101 2.58 0.80 5.69
CA GLY A 101 3.75 0.94 4.82
C GLY A 101 4.65 -0.30 4.78
N ASP A 102 4.11 -1.47 5.11
CA ASP A 102 4.87 -2.71 5.26
C ASP A 102 4.63 -3.67 4.08
N ALA A 103 5.61 -3.73 3.18
CA ALA A 103 5.60 -4.64 2.04
C ALA A 103 5.73 -6.12 2.45
N THR A 104 6.27 -6.43 3.63
CA THR A 104 6.40 -7.84 4.06
C THR A 104 5.03 -8.46 4.37
N THR A 105 4.09 -7.66 4.89
CA THR A 105 2.69 -8.07 5.07
C THR A 105 2.04 -8.51 3.75
N CYS A 106 2.36 -7.90 2.61
CA CYS A 106 1.79 -8.32 1.32
C CYS A 106 2.10 -9.80 0.99
N ARG A 107 3.18 -10.38 1.54
CA ARG A 107 3.53 -11.80 1.36
C ARG A 107 2.59 -12.78 2.06
N LEU A 108 1.71 -12.27 2.94
CA LEU A 108 0.66 -13.07 3.58
C LEU A 108 -0.55 -13.32 2.66
N LEU A 109 -0.64 -12.61 1.53
CA LEU A 109 -1.69 -12.78 0.54
C LEU A 109 -1.46 -14.05 -0.28
N PRO A 110 -2.53 -14.64 -0.85
CA PRO A 110 -2.37 -15.73 -1.80
C PRO A 110 -1.49 -15.28 -2.98
N GLY A 111 -0.42 -16.03 -3.23
CA GLY A 111 0.45 -15.83 -4.39
C GLY A 111 -0.17 -16.35 -5.69
N PRO A 112 0.38 -15.96 -6.85
CA PRO A 112 -0.01 -16.55 -8.12
C PRO A 112 0.21 -18.07 -8.08
N ARG A 113 -0.74 -18.82 -8.64
CA ARG A 113 -0.61 -20.28 -8.66
C ARG A 113 0.46 -20.67 -9.69
N PRO A 114 1.38 -21.57 -9.34
CA PRO A 114 2.54 -21.91 -10.19
C PRO A 114 2.15 -22.66 -11.46
N ASP A 115 0.93 -23.21 -11.52
CA ASP A 115 0.42 -23.99 -12.63
C ASP A 115 -0.05 -23.10 -13.80
N GLY A 116 -0.09 -21.77 -13.65
CA GLY A 116 -0.42 -20.83 -14.73
C GLY A 116 -1.79 -21.07 -15.35
N VAL A 117 -2.59 -21.96 -14.75
CA VAL A 117 -3.99 -22.13 -15.09
C VAL A 117 -4.70 -21.01 -14.39
N ASP A 118 -4.88 -19.93 -15.15
CA ASP A 118 -6.00 -19.00 -15.06
C ASP A 118 -7.30 -19.80 -15.20
N GLY A 119 -7.56 -20.67 -14.22
CA GLY A 119 -8.70 -21.54 -14.16
C GLY A 119 -9.91 -20.71 -13.77
N PRO A 120 -10.86 -20.44 -14.69
CA PRO A 120 -12.01 -19.56 -14.44
C PRO A 120 -13.01 -20.13 -13.42
N LEU A 121 -12.70 -21.29 -12.82
CA LEU A 121 -13.65 -22.15 -12.12
C LEU A 121 -13.44 -22.18 -10.60
N SER A 122 -12.63 -21.28 -10.05
CA SER A 122 -12.62 -21.03 -8.58
C SER A 122 -12.84 -19.56 -8.24
N GLY A 123 -13.64 -18.88 -9.07
CA GLY A 123 -14.54 -17.80 -8.67
C GLY A 123 -14.00 -16.80 -7.67
N GLY A 124 -13.34 -15.77 -8.20
CA GLY A 124 -13.01 -14.56 -7.46
C GLY A 124 -12.06 -13.68 -8.27
N GLU A 125 -12.55 -13.11 -9.38
CA GLU A 125 -11.84 -12.07 -10.15
C GLU A 125 -11.46 -10.85 -9.27
N ASP A 126 -12.02 -10.76 -8.06
CA ASP A 126 -11.76 -9.69 -7.08
C ASP A 126 -10.81 -10.10 -5.93
N THR A 127 -10.03 -11.18 -6.08
CA THR A 127 -9.08 -11.55 -5.03
C THR A 127 -7.84 -10.66 -5.06
N VAL A 128 -7.49 -10.11 -3.89
CA VAL A 128 -6.32 -9.25 -3.75
C VAL A 128 -5.06 -10.13 -3.75
N THR A 129 -4.22 -9.94 -4.76
CA THR A 129 -2.95 -10.66 -4.93
C THR A 129 -1.77 -9.93 -4.28
N VAL A 130 -0.65 -10.64 -4.08
CA VAL A 130 0.62 -10.05 -3.64
C VAL A 130 1.04 -8.91 -4.56
N ASP A 131 0.96 -9.13 -5.88
CA ASP A 131 1.33 -8.17 -6.92
C ASP A 131 0.50 -6.88 -6.84
N LEU A 132 -0.82 -7.00 -6.66
CA LEU A 132 -1.71 -5.85 -6.50
C LEU A 132 -1.40 -5.06 -5.21
N CYS A 133 -1.09 -5.75 -4.12
CA CYS A 133 -0.71 -5.14 -2.85
C CYS A 133 0.60 -4.36 -2.97
N LEU A 134 1.64 -4.96 -3.57
CA LEU A 134 2.93 -4.32 -3.80
C LEU A 134 2.81 -3.13 -4.75
N SER A 135 2.05 -3.25 -5.84
CA SER A 135 1.79 -2.15 -6.76
C SER A 135 1.11 -0.97 -6.05
N THR A 136 0.11 -1.24 -5.20
CA THR A 136 -0.57 -0.19 -4.44
C THR A 136 0.37 0.51 -3.47
N LEU A 137 1.21 -0.24 -2.74
CA LEU A 137 2.24 0.31 -1.86
C LEU A 137 3.25 1.18 -2.64
N ALA A 138 3.73 0.68 -3.78
CA ALA A 138 4.67 1.40 -4.63
C ALA A 138 4.10 2.77 -5.02
N LEU A 139 2.84 2.81 -5.45
CA LEU A 139 2.16 4.04 -5.88
C LEU A 139 1.90 5.02 -4.73
N VAL A 140 1.43 4.52 -3.58
CA VAL A 140 1.14 5.36 -2.40
C VAL A 140 2.41 5.99 -1.83
N TYR A 141 3.49 5.22 -1.74
CA TYR A 141 4.75 5.66 -1.13
C TYR A 141 5.81 6.12 -2.15
N ARG A 142 5.49 6.14 -3.45
CA ARG A 142 6.41 6.50 -4.54
C ARG A 142 7.71 5.70 -4.55
N ARG A 143 7.60 4.39 -4.35
CA ARG A 143 8.72 3.45 -4.21
C ARG A 143 8.85 2.52 -5.42
N PRO A 144 9.68 2.84 -6.43
CA PRO A 144 9.83 2.00 -7.62
C PRO A 144 10.47 0.64 -7.33
N ASP A 145 11.23 0.51 -6.24
CA ASP A 145 11.80 -0.76 -5.78
C ASP A 145 10.74 -1.80 -5.40
N LEU A 146 9.52 -1.36 -5.05
CA LEU A 146 8.40 -2.26 -4.79
C LEU A 146 7.75 -2.79 -6.07
N CYS A 147 7.74 -2.01 -7.17
CA CYS A 147 7.27 -2.51 -8.47
C CYS A 147 8.12 -3.70 -8.92
N ARG A 148 9.44 -3.62 -8.76
CA ARG A 148 10.38 -4.69 -9.12
C ARG A 148 10.26 -5.99 -8.32
N GLN A 149 9.45 -6.00 -7.26
CA GLN A 149 9.15 -7.19 -6.47
C GLN A 149 7.88 -7.92 -6.93
N ILE A 150 7.13 -7.32 -7.86
CA ILE A 150 5.96 -7.91 -8.49
C ILE A 150 6.41 -9.09 -9.36
N GLN A 151 5.69 -10.22 -9.25
CA GLN A 151 6.06 -11.45 -9.95
C GLN A 151 5.58 -11.45 -11.40
N THR A 152 4.41 -10.86 -11.65
CA THR A 152 3.85 -10.74 -12.98
C THR A 152 4.54 -9.61 -13.74
N GLU A 153 5.35 -9.96 -14.76
CA GLU A 153 6.14 -9.02 -15.57
C GLU A 153 5.32 -7.83 -16.09
N THR A 154 4.13 -8.11 -16.65
CA THR A 154 3.24 -7.05 -17.16
C THR A 154 2.72 -6.11 -16.07
N MET A 155 2.56 -6.58 -14.83
CA MET A 155 2.19 -5.73 -13.69
C MET A 155 3.36 -4.92 -13.13
N ASP A 156 4.60 -5.43 -13.16
CA ASP A 156 5.79 -4.65 -12.80
C ASP A 156 5.91 -3.43 -13.72
N ASP A 157 5.88 -3.68 -15.02
CA ASP A 157 5.94 -2.64 -16.05
C ASP A 157 4.79 -1.63 -15.94
N ALA A 158 3.57 -2.11 -15.71
CA ALA A 158 2.41 -1.24 -15.50
C ALA A 158 2.54 -0.40 -14.22
N CYS A 159 3.11 -0.96 -13.15
CA CYS A 159 3.40 -0.27 -11.90
C CYS A 159 4.38 0.88 -12.11
N LEU A 160 5.49 0.64 -12.83
CA LEU A 160 6.48 1.66 -13.17
C LEU A 160 5.89 2.76 -14.05
N ALA A 161 5.15 2.39 -15.09
CA ALA A 161 4.48 3.35 -15.97
C ALA A 161 3.54 4.28 -15.17
N LYS A 162 2.78 3.71 -14.23
CA LYS A 162 1.83 4.44 -13.39
C LYS A 162 2.53 5.31 -12.33
N LEU A 163 3.71 4.92 -11.85
CA LEU A 163 4.53 5.79 -11.01
C LEU A 163 4.96 7.05 -11.77
N VAL A 164 5.47 6.89 -12.99
CA VAL A 164 5.88 8.02 -13.84
C VAL A 164 4.68 8.91 -14.18
N ALA A 165 3.54 8.32 -14.55
CA ALA A 165 2.31 9.07 -14.83
C ALA A 165 1.81 9.89 -13.63
N ASN A 166 2.16 9.48 -12.40
CA ASN A 166 1.83 10.23 -11.20
C ASN A 166 2.90 11.29 -10.84
N GLY A 167 4.02 11.41 -11.58
CA GLY A 167 5.09 12.37 -11.32
C GLY A 167 6.34 11.77 -10.66
N ALA A 168 6.60 10.47 -10.82
CA ALA A 168 7.91 9.90 -10.48
C ALA A 168 8.94 10.20 -11.59
N ASP A 169 10.20 9.83 -11.35
CA ASP A 169 11.32 10.03 -12.30
C ASP A 169 11.03 9.39 -13.68
N PRO A 170 11.00 10.17 -14.78
CA PRO A 170 10.81 9.65 -16.13
C PRO A 170 11.85 8.60 -16.56
N ALA A 171 13.04 8.57 -15.95
CA ALA A 171 14.06 7.57 -16.23
C ALA A 171 13.58 6.13 -15.93
N LEU A 172 12.57 5.96 -15.07
CA LEU A 172 11.96 4.66 -14.78
C LEU A 172 11.36 4.01 -16.05
N CYS A 173 10.94 4.78 -17.05
CA CYS A 173 10.42 4.24 -18.32
C CYS A 173 11.47 3.40 -19.08
N ALA A 174 12.76 3.67 -18.90
CA ALA A 174 13.82 2.89 -19.54
C ALA A 174 13.86 1.43 -19.06
N GLY A 175 13.30 1.15 -17.88
CA GLY A 175 13.24 -0.18 -17.30
C GLY A 175 11.97 -0.97 -17.60
N ILE A 176 11.03 -0.43 -18.38
CA ILE A 176 9.79 -1.13 -18.76
C ILE A 176 10.09 -2.05 -19.94
N ASP A 177 9.86 -3.35 -19.86
CA ASP A 177 10.20 -4.29 -20.93
C ASP A 177 9.16 -4.33 -22.06
N VAL A 178 7.88 -4.21 -21.73
CA VAL A 178 6.76 -4.20 -22.69
C VAL A 178 6.79 -2.92 -23.54
N PRO A 179 6.98 -3.01 -24.86
CA PRO A 179 7.19 -1.83 -25.71
C PRO A 179 5.96 -0.93 -25.80
N GLU A 180 4.75 -1.49 -25.71
CA GLU A 180 3.50 -0.73 -25.68
C GLU A 180 3.42 0.15 -24.43
N LEU A 181 3.75 -0.39 -23.26
CA LEU A 181 3.79 0.34 -21.99
C LEU A 181 4.91 1.38 -21.99
N ARG A 182 6.08 1.03 -22.53
CA ARG A 182 7.21 1.96 -22.66
C ARG A 182 6.86 3.19 -23.52
N ARG A 183 6.07 3.00 -24.58
CA ARG A 183 5.63 4.12 -25.46
C ARG A 183 4.68 5.09 -24.75
N VAL A 184 3.79 4.57 -23.90
CA VAL A 184 2.82 5.37 -23.13
C VAL A 184 3.38 5.88 -21.81
N CYS A 185 4.49 5.33 -21.34
CA CYS A 185 5.24 5.84 -20.20
C CYS A 185 5.87 7.20 -20.58
N ARG A 186 5.11 8.26 -20.31
CA ARG A 186 5.54 9.64 -20.46
C ARG A 186 5.06 10.42 -19.23
N PRO A 187 5.87 11.35 -18.68
CA PRO A 187 5.37 12.28 -17.68
C PRO A 187 4.18 13.05 -18.27
N ASP A 188 3.18 13.32 -17.43
CA ASP A 188 2.05 14.16 -17.85
C ASP A 188 2.59 15.58 -18.14
N PRO A 189 2.49 16.08 -19.38
CA PRO A 189 3.01 17.41 -19.72
C PRO A 189 2.36 18.53 -18.90
N LEU A 190 1.18 18.29 -18.31
CA LEU A 190 0.53 19.24 -17.40
C LEU A 190 1.14 19.27 -15.99
N GLN A 191 1.80 18.19 -15.55
CA GLN A 191 2.53 18.20 -14.28
C GLN A 191 3.84 18.98 -14.39
N GLU A 192 4.56 18.86 -15.51
CA GLU A 192 5.80 19.63 -15.76
C GLU A 192 5.57 21.15 -15.77
N ALA A 193 4.34 21.60 -16.04
CA ALA A 193 3.99 23.02 -16.03
C ALA A 193 3.64 23.59 -14.64
N ARG A 194 3.56 22.75 -13.59
CA ARG A 194 3.15 23.14 -12.23
C ARG A 194 4.30 23.20 -11.22
N GLU A 195 5.47 22.70 -11.58
CA GLU A 195 6.71 22.76 -10.78
C GLU A 195 7.63 23.88 -11.26
#